data_AF-A0A8X6L1W7-F1
#
_entry.id   AF-A0A8X6L1W7-F1
#
_cell.length_a   1.000
_cell.length_b   1.000
_cell.length_c   1.000
_cell.angle_alpha   90.00
_cell.angle_beta   90.00
_cell.angle_gamma   90.00
#
_symmetry.space_group_name_H-M   'P 1'
#
loop_
_entity.id
_entity.type
_entity.pdbx_description
1 polymer ?
#
loop_
_entity_poly.entity_id
_entity_poly.type
_entity_poly.pdbx_seq_one_letter_code
_entity_poly.pdbx_strand_id
1 'polypeptide(L)'
;MVLQCIRNAGLTLNHKKCRFGQRSLKILGHLVDKDGIRPDPGKIEAVREFPAPQTVSQVRSFLGICSYHRRFIHNFADIARPLHELLKQDVKFVWKEEHQSAFIRLK
;
A
#
# COMPACT_ATOMS: atom_id res chain seq x y z
N MET A 1 5.05 30.53 -14.36
CA MET A 1 3.99 29.54 -14.05
C MET A 1 4.44 28.15 -14.47
N VAL A 2 4.04 27.09 -13.75
CA VAL A 2 4.49 25.71 -13.97
C VAL A 2 4.29 25.22 -15.42
N LEU A 3 3.15 25.53 -16.04
CA LEU A 3 2.87 25.13 -17.43
C LEU A 3 3.84 25.75 -18.45
N GLN A 4 4.32 26.97 -18.19
CA GLN A 4 5.32 27.61 -19.04
C GLN A 4 6.68 26.93 -18.91
N CYS A 5 7.07 26.54 -17.69
CA CYS A 5 8.32 25.82 -17.46
C CYS A 5 8.34 24.48 -18.20
N ILE A 6 7.22 23.74 -18.17
CA ILE A 6 7.06 22.47 -18.89
C ILE A 6 7.24 22.68 -20.40
N ARG A 7 6.62 23.72 -20.96
CA ARG A 7 6.76 24.09 -22.38
C ARG A 7 8.20 24.45 -22.74
N ASN A 8 8.86 25.29 -21.93
CA ASN A 8 10.24 25.71 -22.17
C ASN A 8 11.23 24.53 -22.10
N ALA A 9 10.91 23.50 -21.31
CA ALA A 9 11.68 22.25 -21.23
C ALA A 9 11.38 21.27 -22.38
N GLY A 10 10.50 21.60 -23.33
CA GLY A 10 10.14 20.72 -24.45
C GLY A 10 9.29 19.51 -24.04
N LEU A 11 8.66 19.53 -22.86
CA LEU A 11 7.81 18.44 -22.37
C LEU A 11 6.35 18.61 -22.80
N THR A 12 5.68 17.51 -23.12
CA THR A 12 4.27 17.48 -23.51
C THR A 12 3.41 16.78 -22.45
N LEU A 13 2.26 17.37 -22.14
CA LEU A 13 1.31 16.81 -21.18
C LEU A 13 0.27 15.93 -21.87
N ASN A 14 -0.03 14.77 -21.30
CA ASN A 14 -1.15 13.95 -21.74
C ASN A 14 -2.46 14.50 -21.17
N HIS A 15 -3.22 15.23 -21.99
CA HIS A 15 -4.47 15.86 -21.60
C HIS A 15 -5.45 14.91 -20.89
N LYS A 16 -5.55 13.64 -21.33
CA LYS A 16 -6.46 12.66 -20.73
C LYS A 16 -6.08 12.32 -19.28
N LYS A 17 -4.80 12.45 -18.91
CA LYS A 17 -4.28 12.19 -17.55
C LYS A 17 -4.18 13.45 -16.69
N CYS A 18 -4.28 14.64 -17.28
CA CYS A 18 -4.25 15.90 -16.55
C CYS A 18 -5.59 16.15 -15.84
N ARG A 19 -5.51 16.69 -14.62
CA ARG A 19 -6.66 17.11 -13.82
C ARG A 19 -6.30 18.45 -13.18
N PHE A 20 -7.12 19.46 -13.39
CA PHE A 20 -6.88 20.82 -12.90
C PHE A 20 -8.04 21.26 -11.99
N GLY A 21 -7.72 22.09 -10.99
CA GLY A 21 -8.73 22.68 -10.09
C GLY A 21 -9.58 21.67 -9.30
N GLN A 22 -9.07 20.46 -9.07
CA GLN A 22 -9.82 19.42 -8.37
C GLN A 22 -9.75 19.62 -6.85
N ARG A 23 -10.86 19.41 -6.15
CA ARG A 23 -10.90 19.40 -4.67
C ARG A 23 -10.30 18.13 -4.06
N SER A 24 -10.27 17.05 -4.84
CA SER A 24 -9.63 15.79 -4.48
C SER A 24 -9.00 15.15 -5.72
N LEU A 25 -7.84 14.53 -5.56
CA LEU A 25 -7.08 13.90 -6.64
C LEU A 25 -6.49 12.57 -6.19
N LYS A 26 -6.62 11.55 -7.02
CA LYS A 26 -5.88 10.30 -6.87
C LYS A 26 -4.51 10.42 -7.54
N ILE A 27 -3.44 10.36 -6.76
CA ILE A 27 -2.06 10.47 -7.23
C ILE A 27 -1.18 9.45 -6.51
N LEU A 28 -0.39 8.71 -7.28
CA LEU A 28 0.54 7.68 -6.77
C LEU A 28 -0.11 6.73 -5.75
N GLY A 29 -1.31 6.20 -6.02
CA GLY A 29 -1.99 5.27 -5.11
C GLY A 29 -2.49 5.88 -3.79
N HIS A 30 -2.58 7.20 -3.73
CA HIS A 30 -3.13 7.94 -2.59
C HIS A 30 -4.24 8.87 -3.07
N LEU A 31 -5.23 9.11 -2.21
CA LEU A 31 -6.24 10.14 -2.37
C LEU A 31 -5.77 11.38 -1.61
N VAL A 32 -5.69 12.52 -2.30
CA VAL A 32 -5.25 13.79 -1.71
C VAL A 32 -6.40 14.78 -1.80
N ASP A 33 -6.72 15.43 -0.69
CA ASP A 33 -7.76 16.45 -0.57
C ASP A 33 -7.40 17.47 0.51
N LYS A 34 -8.37 18.33 0.88
CA LYS A 34 -8.20 19.35 1.91
C LYS A 34 -7.87 18.80 3.30
N ASP A 35 -8.27 17.56 3.60
CA ASP A 35 -8.13 16.93 4.91
C ASP A 35 -6.82 16.13 4.99
N GLY A 36 -6.12 15.96 3.85
CA GLY A 36 -4.75 15.45 3.79
C GLY A 36 -4.58 14.34 2.76
N ILE A 37 -3.69 13.39 3.08
CA ILE A 37 -3.35 12.25 2.24
C ILE A 37 -3.97 11.00 2.85
N ARG A 38 -4.76 10.26 2.07
CA ARG A 38 -5.42 9.02 2.47
C ARG A 38 -5.04 7.87 1.53
N PRO A 39 -5.03 6.62 2.00
CA PRO A 39 -4.83 5.48 1.10
C PRO A 39 -5.94 5.40 0.06
N ASP A 40 -5.60 4.98 -1.16
CA ASP A 40 -6.56 4.70 -2.22
C ASP A 40 -7.50 3.54 -1.81
N PRO A 41 -8.83 3.72 -1.83
CA PRO A 41 -9.79 2.70 -1.45
C PRO A 41 -9.59 1.36 -2.17
N GLY A 42 -9.23 1.38 -3.46
CA GLY A 42 -9.00 0.15 -4.22
C GLY A 42 -7.78 -0.63 -3.75
N LYS A 43 -6.78 0.03 -3.13
CA LYS A 43 -5.64 -0.66 -2.51
C LYS A 43 -5.98 -1.24 -1.15
N ILE A 44 -6.86 -0.56 -0.40
CA ILE A 44 -7.39 -1.08 0.87
C ILE A 44 -8.22 -2.35 0.61
N GLU A 45 -9.07 -2.33 -0.42
CA GLU A 45 -9.92 -3.47 -0.79
C GLU A 45 -9.09 -4.70 -1.15
N ALA A 46 -8.01 -4.54 -1.92
CA ALA A 46 -7.09 -5.62 -2.24
C ALA A 46 -6.44 -6.26 -0.99
N VAL A 47 -6.20 -5.50 0.08
CA VAL A 47 -5.69 -6.05 1.35
C VAL A 47 -6.81 -6.81 2.08
N ARG A 48 -8.01 -6.24 2.14
CA ARG A 48 -9.19 -6.86 2.79
C ARG A 48 -9.56 -8.20 2.16
N GLU A 49 -9.54 -8.28 0.84
CA GLU A 49 -9.89 -9.49 0.08
C GLU A 49 -8.74 -10.49 -0.04
N PHE A 50 -7.52 -10.12 0.37
CA PHE A 50 -6.36 -11.01 0.25
C PHE A 50 -6.61 -12.34 0.98
N PRO A 51 -6.41 -13.51 0.34
CA PRO A 51 -6.65 -14.80 1.00
C PRO A 51 -5.58 -15.09 2.07
N ALA A 52 -5.91 -15.93 3.07
CA ALA A 52 -4.92 -16.33 4.07
C ALA A 52 -3.69 -16.98 3.39
N PRO A 53 -2.47 -16.45 3.60
CA PRO A 53 -1.27 -16.97 2.96
C PRO A 53 -1.01 -18.44 3.33
N GLN A 54 -0.77 -19.26 2.32
CA GLN A 54 -0.39 -20.67 2.44
C GLN A 54 1.08 -20.92 2.12
N THR A 55 1.79 -19.90 1.64
CA THR A 55 3.21 -19.99 1.27
C THR A 55 3.98 -18.75 1.69
N VAL A 56 5.30 -18.91 1.86
CA VAL A 56 6.25 -17.81 2.13
C VAL A 56 6.14 -16.71 1.08
N SER A 57 5.96 -17.07 -0.20
CA SER A 57 5.80 -16.12 -1.30
C SER A 57 4.53 -15.26 -1.15
N GLN A 58 3.42 -15.87 -0.74
CA GLN A 58 2.18 -15.15 -0.47
C GLN A 58 2.29 -14.24 0.76
N VAL A 59 2.98 -14.68 1.81
CA VAL A 59 3.27 -13.81 2.99
C VAL A 59 4.08 -12.59 2.56
N ARG A 60 5.12 -12.79 1.75
CA ARG A 60 5.95 -11.70 1.23
C ARG A 60 5.14 -10.73 0.38
N SER A 61 4.26 -11.25 -0.47
CA SER A 61 3.36 -10.44 -1.31
C SER A 61 2.39 -9.61 -0.46
N PHE A 62 1.75 -10.23 0.53
CA PHE A 62 0.83 -9.55 1.46
C PHE A 62 1.53 -8.44 2.24
N LEU A 63 2.67 -8.74 2.86
CA LEU A 63 3.47 -7.75 3.59
C LEU A 63 3.95 -6.61 2.68
N GLY A 64 4.28 -6.90 1.42
CA GLY A 64 4.63 -5.90 0.43
C GLY A 64 3.51 -4.86 0.23
N ILE A 65 2.27 -5.32 0.05
CA ILE A 65 1.10 -4.44 -0.13
C ILE A 65 0.86 -3.62 1.15
N CYS A 66 0.85 -4.27 2.31
CA CYS A 66 0.59 -3.58 3.58
C CYS A 66 1.69 -2.56 3.91
N SER A 67 2.95 -2.87 3.60
CA SER A 67 4.09 -1.99 3.86
C SER A 67 4.01 -0.66 3.12
N TYR A 68 3.38 -0.64 1.93
CA TYR A 68 3.17 0.57 1.15
C TYR A 68 2.27 1.58 1.91
N HIS A 69 1.33 1.07 2.70
CA HIS A 69 0.39 1.84 3.51
C HIS A 69 0.76 1.90 4.99
N ARG A 70 1.95 1.45 5.40
CA ARG A 70 2.39 1.38 6.81
C ARG A 70 2.25 2.69 7.58
N ARG A 71 2.35 3.85 6.91
CA ARG A 71 2.19 5.17 7.54
C ARG A 71 0.80 5.40 8.14
N PHE A 72 -0.19 4.63 7.69
CA PHE A 72 -1.58 4.71 8.14
C PHE A 72 -1.94 3.61 9.16
N ILE A 73 -1.01 2.70 9.45
CA ILE A 73 -1.21 1.56 10.35
C ILE A 73 -0.39 1.79 11.61
N HIS A 74 -1.06 2.13 12.70
CA HIS A 74 -0.40 2.29 14.00
C HIS A 74 0.25 0.97 14.44
N ASN A 75 1.50 1.03 14.90
CA ASN A 75 2.30 -0.12 15.32
C ASN A 75 2.42 -1.23 14.27
N PHE A 76 2.50 -0.86 12.98
CA PHE A 76 2.65 -1.81 11.88
C PHE A 76 3.75 -2.86 12.12
N ALA A 77 4.92 -2.44 12.59
CA ALA A 77 6.05 -3.33 12.82
C ALA A 77 5.74 -4.43 13.85
N ASP A 78 5.08 -4.07 14.95
CA ASP A 78 4.74 -5.03 16.01
C ASP A 78 3.67 -6.02 15.55
N ILE A 79 2.68 -5.53 14.78
CA ILE A 79 1.62 -6.37 14.22
C ILE A 79 2.19 -7.32 13.15
N ALA A 80 3.06 -6.84 12.27
CA ALA A 80 3.63 -7.61 11.17
C ALA A 80 4.76 -8.56 11.61
N ARG A 81 5.32 -8.39 12.81
CA ARG A 81 6.44 -9.18 13.35
C ARG A 81 6.27 -10.70 13.16
N PRO A 82 5.18 -11.37 13.61
CA PRO A 82 5.03 -12.82 13.43
C PRO A 82 5.00 -13.24 11.95
N LEU A 83 4.52 -12.38 11.04
CA LEU A 83 4.56 -12.67 9.60
C LEU A 83 5.98 -12.51 9.02
N HIS A 84 6.78 -11.59 9.54
CA HIS A 84 8.20 -11.46 9.17
C HIS A 84 9.03 -12.66 9.64
N GLU A 85 8.71 -13.27 10.78
CA GLU A 85 9.37 -14.49 11.26
C GLU A 85 9.22 -15.66 10.26
N LEU A 86 8.06 -15.77 9.60
CA LEU A 86 7.82 -16.77 8.55
C LEU A 86 8.67 -16.55 7.27
N LEU A 87 9.34 -15.41 7.13
CA LEU A 87 10.18 -15.11 5.96
C LEU A 87 11.67 -15.46 6.16
N LYS A 88 12.08 -15.88 7.37
CA LYS A 88 13.46 -16.22 7.69
C LYS A 88 13.88 -17.52 6.98
N GLN A 89 15.14 -17.60 6.52
CA GLN A 89 15.63 -18.70 5.69
C GLN A 89 15.62 -20.07 6.40
N ASP A 90 15.79 -20.10 7.73
CA ASP A 90 15.88 -21.34 8.51
C ASP A 90 14.58 -21.71 9.26
N VAL A 91 13.44 -21.14 8.83
CA VAL A 91 12.14 -21.37 9.48
C VAL A 91 11.24 -22.20 8.57
N LYS A 92 10.78 -23.34 9.08
CA LYS A 92 9.73 -24.12 8.41
C LYS A 92 8.44 -23.31 8.39
N PHE A 93 7.84 -23.14 7.22
CA PHE A 93 6.56 -22.47 7.10
C PHE A 93 5.47 -23.28 7.82
N VAL A 94 5.00 -22.76 8.95
CA VAL A 94 3.89 -23.32 9.73
C VAL A 94 2.96 -22.18 10.08
N TRP A 95 1.78 -22.16 9.47
CA TRP A 95 0.74 -21.19 9.80
C TRP A 95 0.12 -21.54 11.15
N LYS A 96 -0.01 -20.55 12.03
CA LYS A 96 -0.44 -20.70 13.43
C LYS A 96 -1.40 -19.56 13.76
N GLU A 97 -2.03 -19.64 14.92
CA GLU A 97 -2.99 -18.64 15.39
C GLU A 97 -2.38 -17.22 15.52
N GLU A 98 -1.11 -17.11 15.92
CA GLU A 98 -0.39 -15.84 15.98
C GLU A 98 -0.25 -15.17 14.60
N HIS A 99 0.02 -15.98 13.56
CA HIS A 99 0.10 -15.53 12.18
C HIS A 99 -1.27 -15.10 11.66
N GLN A 100 -2.31 -15.88 11.97
CA GLN A 100 -3.69 -15.56 11.61
C GLN A 100 -4.17 -14.25 12.26
N SER A 101 -3.85 -14.07 13.54
CA SER A 101 -4.21 -12.87 14.29
C SER A 101 -3.54 -11.62 13.73
N ALA A 102 -2.24 -11.71 13.42
CA ALA A 102 -1.51 -10.63 12.75
C ALA A 102 -2.05 -10.32 11.35
N PHE A 103 -2.37 -11.35 10.58
CA PHE A 103 -2.96 -11.21 9.26
C PHE A 103 -4.31 -10.49 9.29
N ILE A 104 -5.21 -10.89 10.19
CA ILE A 104 -6.52 -10.24 10.36
C ILE A 104 -6.36 -8.79 10.83
N ARG A 105 -5.41 -8.52 11.74
CA ARG A 105 -5.19 -7.17 12.28
C ARG A 105 -4.59 -6.19 11.26
N LEU A 106 -3.95 -6.70 10.20
CA LEU A 106 -3.44 -5.88 9.08
C LEU A 106 -4.47 -5.62 7.97
N LYS A 107 -5.63 -6.27 8.01
CA LYS A 107 -6.76 -6.02 7.11
C LYS A 107 -7.65 -4.88 7.59
#